data_AF-A0A2M8S0X1-F1
#
_entry.id   AF-A0A2M8S0X1-F1
#
_cell.length_a   1.000
_cell.length_b   1.000
_cell.length_c   1.000
_cell.angle_alpha   90.00
_cell.angle_beta   90.00
_cell.angle_gamma   90.00
#
_symmetry.space_group_name_H-M   'P 1'
#
loop_
_entity.id
_entity.type
_entity.pdbx_description
1 polymer ?
#
loop_
_entity_poly.entity_id
_entity_poly.type
_entity_poly.pdbx_seq_one_letter_code
_entity_poly.pdbx_strand_id
1 'polypeptide(L)'
;MSMNTLGKATLFAVSIVAINVQATEKEQLAQAIKQLDAAQLSLQRANAEARTSAKSREYFDYGAITQDINAIKSGINQYINPSRAIPRDPNAFRTLKEDYTKLRNQGEKRGK
;
A
#
# COMPACT_ATOMS: atom_id res chain seq x y z
N MET A 1 10.37 51.36 8.65
CA MET A 1 11.47 50.48 9.11
C MET A 1 10.88 49.10 9.30
N SER A 2 11.39 48.13 8.54
CA SER A 2 10.81 46.82 8.28
C SER A 2 10.85 45.89 9.50
N MET A 3 9.72 45.28 9.82
CA MET A 3 9.59 44.04 10.60
C MET A 3 8.19 43.54 10.19
N ASN A 4 8.04 42.43 9.45
CA ASN A 4 8.04 41.09 10.00
C ASN A 4 8.32 40.07 8.88
N THR A 5 9.50 39.47 8.92
CA THR A 5 9.94 38.37 8.05
C THR A 5 9.52 37.02 8.64
N LEU A 6 8.24 36.88 9.03
CA LEU A 6 7.73 35.69 9.71
C LEU A 6 6.67 34.96 8.86
N GLY A 7 6.93 34.85 7.55
CA GLY A 7 5.97 34.29 6.58
C GLY A 7 6.55 33.30 5.58
N LYS A 8 7.81 32.87 5.73
CA LYS A 8 8.46 31.98 4.75
C LYS A 8 9.39 30.97 5.41
N ALA A 9 8.81 30.00 6.11
CA ALA A 9 9.42 28.70 6.32
C ALA A 9 8.38 27.73 6.91
N THR A 10 7.30 27.46 6.16
CA THR A 10 6.56 26.21 6.37
C THR A 10 7.47 25.09 5.88
N LEU A 11 8.40 24.70 6.75
CA LEU A 11 9.33 23.62 6.49
C LEU A 11 8.52 22.32 6.49
N PHE A 12 8.04 21.91 5.32
CA PHE A 12 7.55 20.55 5.08
C PHE A 12 8.75 19.59 5.13
N ALA A 13 9.30 19.40 6.32
CA ALA A 13 10.31 18.38 6.56
C ALA A 13 9.61 17.02 6.62
N VAL A 14 9.18 16.51 5.46
CA VAL A 14 8.91 15.08 5.27
C VAL A 14 10.28 14.40 5.19
N SER A 15 10.95 14.29 6.35
CA SER A 15 12.15 13.47 6.47
C SER A 15 11.71 12.01 6.49
N ILE A 16 11.55 11.41 5.31
CA ILE A 16 11.49 9.95 5.16
C ILE A 16 12.93 9.45 5.34
N VAL A 17 13.37 9.27 6.58
CA VAL A 17 14.60 8.53 6.87
C VAL A 17 14.21 7.06 6.98
N ALA A 18 14.21 6.35 5.86
CA ALA A 18 14.04 4.90 5.83
C ALA A 18 15.42 4.22 5.89
N ILE A 19 16.01 4.12 7.09
CA ILE A 19 17.18 3.26 7.31
C ILE A 19 16.71 2.02 8.07
N ASN A 20 16.26 1.00 7.34
CA ASN A 20 15.94 -0.30 7.91
C ASN A 20 16.82 -1.37 7.25
N VAL A 21 18.10 -1.39 7.62
CA VAL A 21 19.11 -2.35 7.10
C VAL A 21 18.82 -3.82 7.50
N GLN A 22 17.86 -4.07 8.40
CA GLN A 22 17.56 -5.42 8.92
C GLN A 22 16.07 -5.78 9.03
N ALA A 23 15.15 -4.95 8.54
CA ALA A 23 13.72 -5.25 8.61
C ALA A 23 13.31 -6.23 7.50
N THR A 24 12.43 -7.18 7.82
CA THR A 24 11.78 -8.05 6.82
C THR A 24 10.95 -7.21 5.84
N GLU A 25 10.71 -7.73 4.63
CA GLU A 25 9.91 -7.03 3.61
C GLU A 25 8.54 -6.57 4.14
N LYS A 26 7.88 -7.40 4.95
CA LYS A 26 6.60 -7.07 5.59
C LYS A 26 6.70 -5.93 6.59
N GLU A 27 7.78 -5.88 7.36
CA GLU A 27 8.03 -4.78 8.30
C GLU A 27 8.33 -3.48 7.56
N GLN A 28 9.08 -3.54 6.46
CA GLN A 28 9.31 -2.37 5.60
C GLN A 28 7.99 -1.83 5.02
N LEU A 29 7.11 -2.72 4.54
CA LEU A 29 5.77 -2.34 4.08
C LEU A 29 4.90 -1.76 5.20
N ALA A 30 4.96 -2.31 6.41
CA ALA A 30 4.25 -1.76 7.56
C ALA A 30 4.77 -0.37 7.95
N GLN A 31 6.07 -0.13 7.83
CA GLN A 31 6.66 1.20 8.03
C GLN A 31 6.22 2.19 6.94
N ALA A 32 6.14 1.75 5.68
CA ALA A 32 5.63 2.58 4.60
C ALA A 32 4.19 3.04 4.86
N ILE A 33 3.32 2.17 5.39
CA ILE A 33 1.96 2.55 5.81
C ILE A 33 2.00 3.66 6.88
N LYS A 34 2.84 3.52 7.90
CA LYS A 34 2.96 4.55 8.96
C LYS A 34 3.44 5.90 8.41
N GLN A 35 4.35 5.87 7.44
CA GLN A 35 4.83 7.09 6.77
C GLN A 35 3.72 7.75 5.94
N LEU A 36 2.90 6.96 5.26
CA LEU A 36 1.71 7.45 4.54
C LEU A 36 0.67 8.04 5.50
N ASP A 37 0.49 7.46 6.69
CA ASP A 37 -0.38 8.02 7.75
C ASP A 37 0.12 9.38 8.23
N ALA A 38 1.43 9.50 8.48
CA ALA A 38 2.05 10.76 8.88
C ALA A 38 1.91 11.83 7.79
N ALA A 39 2.11 11.45 6.51
CA ALA A 39 1.92 12.33 5.37
C ALA A 39 0.46 12.81 5.27
N GLN A 40 -0.52 11.91 5.42
CA GLN A 40 -1.93 12.25 5.41
C GLN A 40 -2.30 13.23 6.54
N LEU A 41 -1.77 13.05 7.74
CA LEU A 41 -1.97 13.98 8.85
C LEU A 41 -1.37 15.37 8.54
N SER A 42 -0.20 15.41 7.92
CA SER A 42 0.41 16.68 7.50
C SER A 42 -0.41 17.40 6.42
N LEU A 43 -0.97 16.65 5.47
CA LEU A 43 -1.86 17.20 4.43
C LEU A 43 -3.16 17.73 5.03
N GLN A 44 -3.72 17.09 6.06
CA GLN A 44 -4.89 17.59 6.76
C GLN A 44 -4.63 18.94 7.45
N ARG A 45 -3.46 19.08 8.10
CA ARG A 45 -3.05 20.36 8.71
C ARG A 45 -2.88 21.45 7.65
N ALA A 46 -2.19 21.14 6.55
CA ALA A 46 -2.02 22.07 5.44
C ALA A 46 -3.36 22.49 4.80
N ASN A 47 -4.33 21.58 4.69
CA ASN A 47 -5.69 21.90 4.21
C ASN A 47 -6.41 22.88 5.17
N ALA A 48 -6.31 22.63 6.49
CA ALA A 48 -6.90 23.52 7.48
C ALA A 48 -6.28 24.93 7.43
N GLU A 49 -4.95 25.02 7.32
CA GLU A 49 -4.24 26.29 7.17
C GLU A 49 -4.63 27.02 5.87
N ALA A 50 -4.68 26.29 4.74
CA ALA A 50 -5.04 26.85 3.44
C ALA A 50 -6.46 27.45 3.41
N ARG A 51 -7.39 26.89 4.20
CA ARG A 51 -8.76 27.45 4.35
C ARG A 51 -8.81 28.77 5.12
N THR A 52 -7.83 29.01 5.98
CA THR A 52 -7.72 30.26 6.78
C THR A 52 -6.85 31.33 6.12
N SER A 53 -6.07 30.95 5.10
CA SER A 53 -5.16 31.85 4.40
C SER A 53 -5.87 32.72 3.35
N ALA A 54 -5.36 33.93 3.12
CA ALA A 54 -5.80 34.78 2.03
C ALA A 54 -5.60 34.05 0.70
N LYS A 55 -6.68 33.95 -0.09
CA LYS A 55 -6.82 33.11 -1.28
C LYS A 55 -5.59 33.18 -2.21
N SER A 56 -4.71 32.19 -2.09
CA SER A 56 -3.66 31.91 -3.08
C SER A 56 -4.31 31.53 -4.41
N ARG A 57 -3.70 31.91 -5.53
CA ARG A 57 -4.15 31.52 -6.87
C ARG A 57 -3.87 30.04 -7.17
N GLU A 58 -2.91 29.45 -6.47
CA GLU A 58 -2.60 28.03 -6.59
C GLU A 58 -3.46 27.24 -5.61
N TYR A 59 -4.33 26.40 -6.16
CA TYR A 59 -5.18 25.48 -5.38
C TYR A 59 -4.55 24.09 -5.42
N PHE A 60 -4.24 23.55 -4.25
CA PHE A 60 -3.81 22.17 -4.10
C PHE A 60 -5.03 21.27 -3.89
N ASP A 61 -5.21 20.24 -4.71
CA ASP A 61 -6.32 19.29 -4.59
C ASP A 61 -6.03 18.27 -3.48
N TYR A 62 -6.42 18.64 -2.26
CA TYR A 62 -6.33 17.77 -1.09
C TYR A 62 -7.20 16.50 -1.21
N GLY A 63 -8.26 16.53 -2.02
CA GLY A 63 -9.14 15.39 -2.25
C GLY A 63 -8.44 14.31 -3.06
N ALA A 64 -7.88 14.69 -4.21
CA ALA A 64 -7.15 13.80 -5.09
C ALA A 64 -5.99 13.09 -4.37
N ILE A 65 -5.10 13.82 -3.71
CA ILE A 65 -3.94 13.20 -3.02
C ILE A 65 -4.37 12.26 -1.88
N THR A 66 -5.49 12.55 -1.20
CA THR A 66 -6.00 11.69 -0.12
C THR A 66 -6.51 10.37 -0.69
N GLN A 67 -7.17 10.41 -1.86
CA GLN A 67 -7.60 9.20 -2.56
C GLN A 67 -6.40 8.35 -2.99
N ASP A 68 -5.37 8.98 -3.55
CA ASP A 68 -4.15 8.28 -3.98
C ASP A 68 -3.42 7.61 -2.80
N ILE A 69 -3.24 8.32 -1.68
CA ILE A 69 -2.64 7.74 -0.46
C ILE A 69 -3.44 6.53 0.03
N ASN A 70 -4.78 6.63 0.02
CA ASN A 70 -5.65 5.51 0.43
C ASN A 70 -5.54 4.32 -0.53
N ALA A 71 -5.45 4.57 -1.84
CA ALA A 71 -5.25 3.52 -2.84
C ALA A 71 -3.91 2.79 -2.62
N ILE A 72 -2.83 3.53 -2.38
CA ILE A 72 -1.50 2.96 -2.09
C ILE A 72 -1.54 2.12 -0.80
N LYS A 73 -2.11 2.66 0.29
CA LYS A 73 -2.26 1.93 1.57
C LYS A 73 -3.07 0.66 1.39
N SER A 74 -4.15 0.70 0.62
CA SER A 74 -4.97 -0.47 0.31
C SER A 74 -4.17 -1.54 -0.45
N GLY A 75 -3.40 -1.12 -1.46
CA GLY A 75 -2.50 -2.01 -2.20
C GLY A 75 -1.48 -2.70 -1.30
N ILE A 76 -0.79 -1.94 -0.44
CA ILE A 76 0.21 -2.50 0.49
C ILE A 76 -0.43 -3.47 1.49
N ASN A 77 -1.60 -3.15 2.04
CA ASN A 77 -2.30 -3.99 3.01
C ASN A 77 -2.64 -5.39 2.48
N GLN A 78 -2.87 -5.53 1.17
CA GLN A 78 -3.11 -6.84 0.53
C GLN A 78 -1.88 -7.75 0.59
N TYR A 79 -0.67 -7.19 0.64
CA TYR A 79 0.59 -7.95 0.72
C TYR A 79 1.04 -8.21 2.17
N ILE A 80 0.70 -7.33 3.10
CA ILE A 80 0.97 -7.54 4.54
C ILE A 80 0.01 -8.60 5.12
N ASN A 81 -1.26 -8.51 4.75
CA ASN A 81 -2.29 -9.50 5.10
C ASN A 81 -2.64 -10.28 3.83
N PRO A 82 -1.80 -11.21 3.35
CA PRO A 82 -2.21 -12.06 2.26
C PRO A 82 -3.46 -12.79 2.73
N SER A 83 -4.61 -12.41 2.17
CA SER A 83 -5.79 -13.25 2.22
C SER A 83 -5.30 -14.56 1.65
N ARG A 84 -5.19 -15.59 2.50
CA ARG A 84 -4.79 -16.91 2.01
C ARG A 84 -5.84 -17.24 0.97
N ALA A 85 -5.44 -17.25 -0.29
CA ALA A 85 -6.24 -17.82 -1.34
C ALA A 85 -6.43 -19.29 -0.95
N ILE A 86 -7.50 -19.56 -0.20
CA ILE A 86 -8.04 -20.91 -0.08
C ILE A 86 -8.22 -21.34 -1.54
N PRO A 87 -7.74 -22.53 -1.93
CA PRO A 87 -7.97 -23.02 -3.28
C PRO A 87 -9.44 -22.83 -3.63
N ARG A 88 -9.73 -22.10 -4.72
CA ARG A 88 -11.12 -21.78 -5.14
C ARG A 88 -12.00 -23.02 -5.27
N ASP A 89 -11.37 -24.19 -5.40
CA ASP A 89 -12.04 -25.47 -5.25
C ASP A 89 -11.14 -26.47 -4.50
N PRO A 90 -11.48 -26.84 -3.25
CA PRO A 90 -10.84 -27.96 -2.55
C PRO A 90 -10.93 -29.28 -3.32
N ASN A 91 -11.90 -29.41 -4.23
CA ASN A 91 -12.08 -30.60 -5.06
C ASN A 91 -11.20 -30.60 -6.30
N ALA A 92 -10.65 -29.46 -6.76
CA ALA A 92 -9.71 -29.44 -7.88
C ALA A 92 -8.47 -30.31 -7.59
N PHE A 93 -7.99 -30.33 -6.34
CA PHE A 93 -6.93 -31.24 -5.91
C PHE A 93 -7.36 -32.71 -5.93
N ARG A 94 -8.63 -33.02 -5.62
CA ARG A 94 -9.16 -34.39 -5.64
C ARG A 94 -9.28 -34.88 -7.08
N THR A 95 -9.79 -34.06 -7.99
CA THR A 95 -9.91 -34.34 -9.43
C THR A 95 -8.55 -34.60 -10.07
N LEU A 96 -7.55 -33.76 -9.78
CA LEU A 96 -6.18 -33.98 -10.27
C LEU A 96 -5.63 -35.34 -9.81
N LYS A 97 -5.77 -35.68 -8.52
CA LYS A 97 -5.29 -36.96 -7.97
C LYS A 97 -5.95 -38.18 -8.61
N GLU A 98 -7.24 -38.09 -8.93
CA GLU A 98 -7.98 -39.15 -9.61
C GLU A 98 -7.49 -39.35 -11.06
N ASP A 99 -7.20 -38.26 -11.77
CA ASP A 99 -6.72 -38.32 -13.16
C ASP A 99 -5.31 -38.93 -13.26
N TYR A 100 -4.40 -38.62 -12.32
CA TYR A 100 -3.09 -39.29 -12.27
C TYR A 100 -3.20 -40.81 -12.06
N THR A 101 -4.20 -41.25 -11.28
CA THR A 101 -4.40 -42.67 -10.99
C THR A 101 -4.92 -43.43 -12.22
N LYS A 102 -5.74 -42.78 -13.04
CA LYS A 102 -6.28 -43.35 -14.29
C LYS A 102 -5.21 -43.52 -15.36
N LEU A 103 -4.28 -42.57 -15.47
CA LEU A 103 -3.15 -42.64 -16.43
C LEU A 103 -2.20 -43.80 -16.10
N ARG A 104 -1.93 -44.05 -14.81
CA ARG A 104 -1.10 -45.18 -14.37
C ARG A 104 -1.67 -46.53 -14.80
N ASN A 105 -2.98 -46.72 -14.61
CA ASN A 105 -3.66 -47.98 -14.95
C ASN A 105 -3.86 -48.17 -16.47
N GLN A 106 -3.71 -47.08 -17.26
CA GLN A 106 -3.80 -47.13 -18.72
C GLN A 106 -2.48 -47.56 -19.37
N GLY A 107 -1.33 -47.30 -18.72
CA GLY A 107 -0.02 -47.81 -19.13
C GLY A 107 0.12 -49.32 -18.98
N GLU A 108 -0.49 -49.92 -17.95
CA GLU A 108 -0.47 -51.38 -17.73
C GLU A 108 -1.27 -52.17 -18.78
N LYS A 109 -2.28 -51.56 -19.41
CA LYS A 109 -3.13 -52.25 -20.39
C LYS A 109 -2.62 -52.22 -21.83
N ARG A 110 -1.51 -51.51 -22.11
CA ARG A 110 -0.91 -51.41 -23.45
C ARG A 110 0.33 -52.30 -23.66
N GLY A 111 0.73 -53.07 -22.66
CA GLY A 111 1.86 -54.00 -22.72
C GLY A 111 1.47 -55.48 -22.82
N LYS A 112 0.62 -55.84 -23.79
CA LYS A 112 0.43 -57.24 -24.20
C LYS A 112 0.48 -57.36 -25.71
#